data_AF-A0A643FQ56-F1
#
_entry.id   AF-A0A643FQ56-F1
#
_cell.length_a   1.000
_cell.length_b   1.000
_cell.length_c   1.000
_cell.angle_alpha   90.00
_cell.angle_beta   90.00
_cell.angle_gamma   90.00
#
_symmetry.space_group_name_H-M   'P 1'
#
loop_
_entity.id
_entity.type
_entity.pdbx_description
1 polymer ?
#
loop_
_entity_poly.entity_id
_entity_poly.type
_entity_poly.pdbx_seq_one_letter_code
_entity_poly.pdbx_strand_id
1 'polypeptide(L)'
;MSNLLKRFRIGASRLPLVVLFLAAGPALANDLHGTGDDVLSQFFNRLKTITDDGRLFDIAATSEHLGISLHEEPTALQPGLELCTGKEGAVGARKIKIVSDQRSWYRNLPTGVPNMPVPGFIVNLPSGVGDATLKYDIRRVAPCGNRPAFLGDEANLEFSGLPSFTCITYRDVRKYLPEAKPANATDGVSVYTYHGSASDETGTYASFTFRLGADCAVSANIVQSQNLGNRFLRARAQYQNCVVKAEQEACVNRNPASGYVTLLDQLRAHSIAVCGALADFYEQEPAQGSMPDVILDRGNGSGTLCGRKYW
;
A
#
# COMPACT_ATOMS: atom_id res chain seq x y z
N MET A 1 -41.42 77.70 -14.11
CA MET A 1 -41.19 77.46 -15.56
C MET A 1 -40.65 76.04 -15.69
N SER A 2 -41.54 75.09 -16.01
CA SER A 2 -41.59 74.39 -17.32
C SER A 2 -40.55 73.26 -17.39
N ASN A 3 -40.92 72.02 -17.07
CA ASN A 3 -41.44 70.96 -17.97
C ASN A 3 -40.39 70.28 -18.87
N LEU A 4 -40.36 68.94 -18.78
CA LEU A 4 -40.11 67.88 -19.81
C LEU A 4 -39.03 66.85 -19.38
N LEU A 5 -39.41 65.69 -18.82
CA LEU A 5 -39.85 64.43 -19.46
C LEU A 5 -38.84 63.78 -20.44
N LYS A 6 -38.27 62.63 -20.02
CA LYS A 6 -38.29 61.30 -20.71
C LYS A 6 -37.40 60.33 -19.92
N ARG A 7 -37.95 59.43 -19.10
CA ARG A 7 -38.33 58.04 -19.44
C ARG A 7 -37.25 57.27 -20.23
N PHE A 8 -36.56 56.34 -19.57
CA PHE A 8 -36.43 54.95 -20.04
C PHE A 8 -36.33 54.00 -18.83
N ARG A 9 -37.33 53.13 -18.72
CA ARG A 9 -37.35 51.95 -17.85
C ARG A 9 -36.70 50.81 -18.64
N ILE A 10 -35.75 50.10 -18.04
CA ILE A 10 -35.52 48.69 -18.33
C ILE A 10 -35.40 48.01 -16.97
N GLY A 11 -36.45 47.27 -16.61
CA GLY A 11 -36.45 46.37 -15.47
C GLY A 11 -35.71 45.09 -15.87
N ALA A 12 -34.67 44.74 -15.12
CA ALA A 12 -34.09 43.41 -15.13
C ALA A 12 -34.41 42.77 -13.78
N SER A 13 -35.48 41.99 -13.76
CA SER A 13 -35.88 41.13 -12.65
C SER A 13 -34.75 40.15 -12.34
N ARG A 14 -34.12 40.31 -11.16
CA ARG A 14 -33.21 39.31 -10.59
C ARG A 14 -34.05 38.22 -9.95
N LEU A 15 -34.36 37.16 -10.69
CA LEU A 15 -34.75 35.90 -10.10
C LEU A 15 -33.48 35.23 -9.55
N PRO A 16 -33.44 34.80 -8.28
CA PRO A 16 -32.38 33.93 -7.81
C PRO A 16 -32.58 32.56 -8.48
N LEU A 17 -31.64 32.21 -9.36
CA LEU A 17 -31.54 30.88 -9.93
C LEU A 17 -31.07 29.96 -8.78
N VAL A 18 -32.04 29.40 -8.06
CA VAL A 18 -31.79 28.28 -7.14
C VAL A 18 -31.43 27.10 -8.03
N VAL A 19 -30.12 26.90 -8.26
CA VAL A 19 -29.60 25.66 -8.82
C VAL A 19 -29.81 24.59 -7.75
N LEU A 20 -30.95 23.90 -7.82
CA LEU A 20 -31.07 22.58 -7.24
C LEU A 20 -30.09 21.68 -8.01
N PHE A 21 -28.89 21.51 -7.46
CA PHE A 21 -28.11 20.31 -7.73
C PHE A 21 -28.90 19.15 -7.11
N LEU A 22 -29.87 18.64 -7.86
CA LEU A 22 -30.27 17.24 -7.75
C LEU A 22 -29.02 16.44 -8.16
N ALA A 23 -28.15 16.19 -7.20
CA ALA A 23 -27.18 15.11 -7.26
C ALA A 23 -27.98 13.80 -7.23
N ALA A 24 -28.65 13.50 -8.34
CA ALA A 24 -28.98 12.14 -8.70
C ALA A 24 -27.66 11.47 -9.10
N GLY A 25 -26.79 11.24 -8.11
CA GLY A 25 -25.77 10.22 -8.26
C GLY A 25 -26.53 8.93 -8.51
N PRO A 26 -26.23 8.16 -9.57
CA PRO A 26 -26.78 6.82 -9.68
C PRO A 26 -26.33 6.08 -8.43
N ALA A 27 -27.27 5.80 -7.54
CA ALA A 27 -27.12 4.81 -6.49
C ALA A 27 -27.00 3.44 -7.18
N LEU A 28 -25.85 3.18 -7.80
CA LEU A 28 -25.33 1.84 -8.00
C LEU A 28 -24.80 1.36 -6.65
N ALA A 29 -25.67 1.30 -5.65
CA ALA A 29 -25.57 0.21 -4.70
C ALA A 29 -25.85 -1.04 -5.54
N ASN A 30 -24.82 -1.53 -6.22
CA ASN A 30 -24.86 -2.83 -6.89
C ASN A 30 -25.03 -3.85 -5.78
N ASP A 31 -26.27 -4.09 -5.38
CA ASP A 31 -26.66 -5.34 -4.77
C ASP A 31 -26.13 -6.42 -5.71
N LEU A 32 -25.11 -7.14 -5.23
CA LEU A 32 -24.58 -8.33 -5.86
C LEU A 32 -25.71 -9.38 -5.89
N HIS A 33 -26.63 -9.27 -6.85
CA HIS A 33 -27.70 -10.22 -7.09
C HIS A 33 -27.16 -11.31 -8.01
N GLY A 34 -26.82 -12.47 -7.44
CA GLY A 34 -26.24 -13.57 -8.19
C GLY A 34 -26.10 -14.85 -7.37
N THR A 35 -25.75 -15.95 -8.03
CA THR A 35 -25.31 -17.17 -7.34
C THR A 35 -23.94 -16.93 -6.68
N GLY A 36 -23.53 -17.78 -5.74
CA GLY A 36 -22.27 -17.59 -4.99
C GLY A 36 -21.03 -17.41 -5.87
N ASP A 37 -20.98 -18.07 -7.04
CA ASP A 37 -19.85 -17.97 -8.00
C ASP A 37 -19.84 -16.62 -8.74
N ASP A 38 -21.02 -16.04 -9.02
CA ASP A 38 -21.14 -14.73 -9.67
C ASP A 38 -20.67 -13.60 -8.74
N VAL A 39 -21.09 -13.64 -7.47
CA VAL A 39 -20.65 -12.66 -6.48
C VAL A 39 -19.14 -12.75 -6.25
N LEU A 40 -18.58 -13.97 -6.19
CA LEU A 40 -17.15 -14.18 -6.02
C LEU A 40 -16.36 -13.65 -7.23
N SER A 41 -16.82 -13.95 -8.44
CA SER A 41 -16.26 -13.40 -9.68
C SER A 41 -16.25 -11.87 -9.69
N GLN A 42 -17.37 -11.25 -9.32
CA GLN A 42 -17.47 -9.79 -9.23
C GLN A 42 -16.52 -9.20 -8.18
N PHE A 43 -16.36 -9.84 -7.02
CA PHE A 43 -15.40 -9.42 -6.00
C PHE A 43 -13.96 -9.45 -6.54
N PHE A 44 -13.54 -10.56 -7.16
CA PHE A 44 -12.21 -10.66 -7.75
C PHE A 44 -12.00 -9.67 -8.89
N ASN A 45 -13.00 -9.46 -9.74
CA ASN A 45 -12.93 -8.47 -10.81
C ASN A 45 -12.73 -7.06 -10.25
N ARG A 46 -13.48 -6.65 -9.22
CA ARG A 46 -13.28 -5.33 -8.59
C ARG A 46 -11.88 -5.19 -7.99
N LEU A 47 -11.40 -6.21 -7.25
CA LEU A 47 -10.05 -6.18 -6.69
C LEU A 47 -9.00 -6.06 -7.80
N LYS A 48 -9.13 -6.85 -8.87
CA LYS A 48 -8.23 -6.82 -10.01
C LYS A 48 -8.23 -5.46 -10.69
N THR A 49 -9.42 -4.92 -11.00
CA THR A 49 -9.56 -3.60 -11.63
C THR A 49 -8.92 -2.49 -10.81
N ILE A 50 -9.14 -2.45 -9.49
CA ILE A 50 -8.50 -1.45 -8.61
C ILE A 50 -6.97 -1.60 -8.62
N THR A 51 -6.50 -2.85 -8.62
CA THR A 51 -5.07 -3.18 -8.59
C THR A 51 -4.37 -2.84 -9.91
N ASP A 52 -5.05 -3.06 -11.04
CA ASP A 52 -4.56 -2.79 -12.39
C ASP A 52 -4.65 -1.31 -12.76
N ASP A 53 -5.65 -0.58 -12.25
CA ASP A 53 -5.77 0.86 -12.45
C ASP A 53 -4.68 1.60 -11.67
N GLY A 54 -4.36 1.12 -10.45
CA GLY A 54 -3.27 1.67 -9.64
C GLY A 54 -3.53 3.13 -9.23
N ARG A 55 -4.78 3.45 -8.91
CA ARG A 55 -5.22 4.81 -8.52
C ARG A 55 -5.77 4.85 -7.10
N LEU A 56 -5.19 4.08 -6.17
CA LEU A 56 -5.58 4.09 -4.75
C LEU A 56 -5.27 5.42 -4.05
N PHE A 57 -4.50 6.34 -4.64
CA PHE A 57 -4.40 7.72 -4.13
C PHE A 57 -5.60 8.60 -4.52
N ASP A 58 -6.40 8.17 -5.49
CA ASP A 58 -7.61 8.84 -5.97
C ASP A 58 -8.83 8.19 -5.33
N ILE A 59 -9.36 8.85 -4.30
CA ILE A 59 -10.51 8.36 -3.52
C ILE A 59 -11.74 8.22 -4.41
N ALA A 60 -11.94 9.12 -5.38
CA ALA A 60 -13.11 9.10 -6.26
C ALA A 60 -13.05 7.91 -7.23
N ALA A 61 -11.90 7.67 -7.85
CA ALA A 61 -11.69 6.50 -8.71
C ALA A 61 -11.85 5.20 -7.91
N THR A 62 -11.29 5.12 -6.69
CA THR A 62 -11.42 3.96 -5.82
C THR A 62 -12.88 3.72 -5.39
N SER A 63 -13.62 4.80 -5.08
CA SER A 63 -15.05 4.77 -4.76
C SER A 63 -15.90 4.25 -5.91
N GLU A 64 -15.61 4.70 -7.14
CA GLU A 64 -16.27 4.24 -8.37
C GLU A 64 -16.06 2.73 -8.59
N HIS A 65 -14.81 2.25 -8.53
CA HIS A 65 -14.51 0.83 -8.71
C HIS A 65 -15.14 -0.07 -7.65
N LEU A 66 -15.21 0.41 -6.40
CA LEU A 66 -15.86 -0.31 -5.32
C LEU A 66 -17.39 -0.24 -5.39
N GLY A 67 -17.96 0.75 -6.08
CA GLY A 67 -19.40 1.01 -6.08
C GLY A 67 -19.94 1.44 -4.71
N ILE A 68 -19.10 2.07 -3.88
CA ILE A 68 -19.46 2.57 -2.55
C ILE A 68 -18.97 4.00 -2.39
N SER A 69 -19.75 4.85 -1.73
CA SER A 69 -19.33 6.22 -1.42
C SER A 69 -18.24 6.22 -0.37
N LEU A 70 -17.09 6.81 -0.71
CA LEU A 70 -15.94 7.00 0.18
C LEU A 70 -15.68 8.49 0.37
N HIS A 71 -15.33 8.88 1.60
CA HIS A 71 -14.91 10.24 1.89
C HIS A 71 -13.77 10.26 2.93
N GLU A 72 -12.95 11.30 2.87
CA GLU A 72 -11.93 11.54 3.90
C GLU A 72 -12.64 11.82 5.23
N GLU A 73 -12.31 11.04 6.25
CA GLU A 73 -12.75 11.34 7.61
C GLU A 73 -12.03 12.63 8.03
N PRO A 74 -12.77 13.69 8.42
CA PRO A 74 -12.17 14.93 8.87
C PRO A 74 -11.31 14.63 10.09
N THR A 75 -10.02 14.45 9.83
CA THR A 75 -9.06 14.13 10.85
C THR A 75 -8.81 15.45 11.58
N ALA A 76 -9.23 15.55 12.84
CA ALA A 76 -8.70 16.59 13.72
C ALA A 76 -7.18 16.52 13.58
N LEU A 77 -6.54 17.62 13.15
CA LEU A 77 -5.08 17.74 13.00
C LEU A 77 -4.43 16.98 14.16
N GLN A 78 -3.94 15.75 13.89
CA GLN A 78 -3.27 15.01 14.94
C GLN A 78 -2.03 15.84 15.30
N PRO A 79 -1.85 16.21 16.57
CA PRO A 79 -0.62 16.86 16.99
C PRO A 79 0.51 15.88 16.68
N GLY A 80 1.29 16.21 15.65
CA GLY A 80 2.24 15.29 15.02
C GLY A 80 2.88 15.89 13.77
N LEU A 81 2.19 16.81 13.09
CA LEU A 81 2.81 17.73 12.13
C LEU A 81 3.77 18.76 12.79
N GLU A 82 3.78 18.86 14.13
CA GLU A 82 4.70 19.71 14.92
C GLU A 82 5.98 19.00 15.39
N LEU A 83 6.23 17.73 15.03
CA LEU A 83 7.41 16.98 15.50
C LEU A 83 8.55 16.87 14.48
N CYS A 84 8.84 17.95 13.75
CA CYS A 84 10.22 18.21 13.32
C CYS A 84 10.99 19.01 14.41
N THR A 85 10.68 18.81 15.69
CA THR A 85 11.17 19.62 16.83
C THR A 85 12.33 18.99 17.59
N GLY A 86 12.89 17.89 17.10
CA GLY A 86 14.05 17.23 17.72
C GLY A 86 15.03 16.72 16.67
N LYS A 87 16.29 17.12 16.84
CA LYS A 87 17.53 16.62 16.21
C LYS A 87 17.37 15.46 15.22
N GLU A 88 17.81 15.69 13.98
CA GLU A 88 18.31 14.71 13.03
C GLU A 88 17.48 13.42 12.82
N GLY A 89 16.70 13.38 11.74
CA GLY A 89 16.09 12.14 11.22
C GLY A 89 14.62 11.91 11.57
N ALA A 90 13.91 12.92 12.08
CA ALA A 90 12.46 12.86 12.20
C ALA A 90 11.79 12.79 10.81
N VAL A 91 10.65 12.15 10.74
CA VAL A 91 9.85 12.01 9.53
C VAL A 91 8.44 12.43 9.91
N GLY A 92 7.87 13.37 9.16
CA GLY A 92 6.45 13.70 9.28
C GLY A 92 5.63 12.70 8.48
N ALA A 93 4.71 12.00 9.14
CA ALA A 93 3.75 11.15 8.45
C ALA A 93 2.33 11.66 8.73
N ARG A 94 1.58 11.97 7.67
CA ARG A 94 0.14 12.26 7.75
C ARG A 94 -0.61 11.00 7.32
N LYS A 95 -1.38 10.43 8.25
CA LYS A 95 -2.35 9.38 7.93
C LYS A 95 -3.70 10.03 7.62
N ILE A 96 -4.22 9.77 6.44
CA ILE A 96 -5.55 10.19 5.99
C ILE A 96 -6.43 8.95 6.06
N LYS A 97 -7.42 8.96 6.96
CA LYS A 97 -8.37 7.85 7.08
C LYS A 97 -9.55 8.10 6.16
N ILE A 98 -9.88 7.11 5.35
CA ILE A 98 -11.02 7.15 4.43
C ILE A 98 -12.11 6.23 4.99
N VAL A 99 -13.32 6.74 5.05
CA VAL A 99 -14.48 6.04 5.59
C VAL A 99 -15.54 5.85 4.50
N SER A 100 -16.31 4.78 4.64
CA SER A 100 -17.47 4.51 3.80
C SER A 100 -18.72 5.06 4.46
N ASP A 101 -19.59 5.68 3.67
CA ASP A 101 -20.93 6.08 4.11
C ASP A 101 -21.87 4.86 4.34
N GLN A 102 -21.47 3.70 3.82
CA GLN A 102 -22.25 2.47 3.90
C GLN A 102 -21.85 1.65 5.12
N ARG A 103 -22.85 1.15 5.88
CA ARG A 103 -22.63 0.32 7.08
C ARG A 103 -21.90 -1.00 6.79
N SER A 104 -21.98 -1.50 5.56
CA SER A 104 -21.20 -2.63 5.11
C SER A 104 -20.82 -2.43 3.65
N TRP A 105 -19.60 -2.82 3.28
CA TRP A 105 -19.17 -2.83 1.88
C TRP A 105 -19.73 -4.06 1.13
N TYR A 106 -20.44 -4.95 1.84
CA TYR A 106 -20.99 -6.20 1.31
C TYR A 106 -22.11 -6.77 2.18
N ARG A 107 -22.79 -7.79 1.63
CA ARG A 107 -23.77 -8.66 2.30
C ARG A 107 -23.19 -10.06 2.46
N ASN A 108 -23.41 -10.70 3.61
CA ASN A 108 -22.95 -12.08 3.85
C ASN A 108 -23.54 -13.04 2.81
N LEU A 109 -22.71 -13.91 2.24
CA LEU A 109 -23.11 -14.96 1.32
C LEU A 109 -23.40 -16.28 2.05
N PRO A 110 -24.15 -17.21 1.43
CA PRO A 110 -24.36 -18.54 2.00
C PRO A 110 -23.07 -19.33 2.25
N THR A 111 -22.00 -19.00 1.52
CA THR A 111 -20.64 -19.56 1.67
C THR A 111 -19.83 -18.90 2.79
N GLY A 112 -20.38 -17.89 3.46
CA GLY A 112 -19.75 -17.23 4.59
C GLY A 112 -19.74 -18.13 5.83
N VAL A 113 -18.63 -18.09 6.55
CA VAL A 113 -18.40 -18.75 7.83
C VAL A 113 -18.14 -17.67 8.89
N PRO A 114 -19.21 -17.02 9.42
CA PRO A 114 -19.04 -16.00 10.44
C PRO A 114 -18.41 -16.61 11.69
N ASN A 115 -17.53 -15.85 12.36
CA ASN A 115 -16.79 -16.30 13.56
C ASN A 115 -15.96 -17.57 13.34
N MET A 116 -15.47 -17.80 12.11
CA MET A 116 -14.60 -18.94 11.80
C MET A 116 -13.42 -18.99 12.79
N PRO A 117 -13.21 -20.11 13.50
CA PRO A 117 -12.07 -20.25 14.39
C PRO A 117 -10.79 -20.32 13.57
N VAL A 118 -9.78 -19.59 14.03
CA VAL A 118 -8.43 -19.62 13.47
C VAL A 118 -7.50 -20.19 14.53
N PRO A 119 -6.91 -21.37 14.30
CA PRO A 119 -6.02 -21.96 15.28
C PRO A 119 -4.76 -21.12 15.47
N GLY A 120 -4.18 -21.23 16.66
CA GLY A 120 -2.89 -20.61 16.96
C GLY A 120 -1.74 -21.41 16.33
N PHE A 121 -0.64 -20.72 16.02
CA PHE A 121 0.59 -21.34 15.55
C PHE A 121 1.82 -20.52 15.96
N ILE A 122 2.75 -21.15 16.71
CA ILE A 122 3.97 -20.55 17.25
C ILE A 122 3.72 -19.22 18.00
N VAL A 123 3.84 -18.09 17.31
CA VAL A 123 3.66 -16.73 17.86
C VAL A 123 2.23 -16.21 17.71
N ASN A 124 1.44 -16.81 16.81
CA ASN A 124 0.07 -16.37 16.54
C ASN A 124 -0.90 -17.08 17.48
N LEU A 125 -1.57 -16.34 18.36
CA LEU A 125 -2.58 -16.90 19.26
C LEU A 125 -3.82 -17.38 18.49
N PRO A 126 -4.56 -18.37 19.01
CA PRO A 126 -5.87 -18.72 18.50
C PRO A 126 -6.79 -17.50 18.54
N SER A 127 -7.60 -17.32 17.49
CA SER A 127 -8.53 -16.20 17.39
C SER A 127 -9.77 -16.59 16.58
N GLY A 128 -10.82 -15.79 16.65
CA GLY A 128 -11.93 -15.87 15.68
C GLY A 128 -11.73 -14.85 14.57
N VAL A 129 -12.21 -15.16 13.38
CA VAL A 129 -12.44 -14.15 12.35
C VAL A 129 -13.60 -13.27 12.81
N GLY A 130 -13.35 -11.96 12.92
CA GLY A 130 -14.37 -10.99 13.30
C GLY A 130 -15.34 -10.65 12.16
N ASP A 131 -16.11 -9.60 12.37
CA ASP A 131 -16.99 -9.09 11.33
C ASP A 131 -16.22 -8.55 10.12
N ALA A 132 -16.95 -8.63 9.02
CA ALA A 132 -16.80 -7.86 7.83
C ALA A 132 -16.36 -6.40 8.00
N THR A 133 -15.12 -6.06 7.61
CA THR A 133 -14.68 -4.66 7.64
C THR A 133 -13.91 -4.24 6.40
N LEU A 134 -14.05 -2.96 6.04
CA LEU A 134 -13.22 -2.28 5.05
C LEU A 134 -12.42 -1.23 5.79
N LYS A 135 -11.12 -1.18 5.55
CA LYS A 135 -10.26 -0.09 6.00
C LYS A 135 -9.56 0.48 4.80
N TYR A 136 -9.57 1.80 4.69
CA TYR A 136 -8.86 2.50 3.64
C TYR A 136 -8.11 3.66 4.26
N ASP A 137 -6.79 3.67 4.07
CA ASP A 137 -5.96 4.77 4.50
C ASP A 137 -4.90 5.15 3.49
N ILE A 138 -4.60 6.44 3.45
CA ILE A 138 -3.52 7.02 2.66
C ILE A 138 -2.53 7.62 3.64
N ARG A 139 -1.31 7.07 3.65
CA ARG A 139 -0.19 7.60 4.40
C ARG A 139 0.66 8.45 3.45
N ARG A 140 0.74 9.74 3.76
CA ARG A 140 1.65 10.69 3.10
C ARG A 140 2.86 10.92 3.99
N VAL A 141 4.06 10.78 3.45
CA VAL A 141 5.27 10.93 4.24
C VAL A 141 6.12 12.08 3.69
N ALA A 142 6.52 12.99 4.57
CA ALA A 142 7.38 14.10 4.26
C ALA A 142 8.67 14.03 5.09
N PRO A 143 9.85 14.19 4.48
CA PRO A 143 11.11 14.25 5.22
C PRO A 143 11.13 15.50 6.12
N CYS A 144 11.65 15.39 7.36
CA CYS A 144 12.01 16.57 8.16
C CYS A 144 13.49 16.92 7.92
N GLY A 145 13.75 18.16 7.48
CA GLY A 145 15.10 18.71 7.30
C GLY A 145 15.82 18.18 6.05
N ASN A 146 17.14 18.41 5.98
CA ASN A 146 17.98 18.09 4.82
C ASN A 146 18.47 16.62 4.78
N ARG A 147 17.76 15.68 5.42
CA ARG A 147 18.17 14.27 5.38
C ARG A 147 17.45 13.50 4.26
N PRO A 148 18.19 12.74 3.44
CA PRO A 148 17.65 11.85 2.43
C PRO A 148 17.00 10.61 3.08
N ALA A 149 15.81 10.76 3.65
CA ALA A 149 14.95 9.62 3.99
C ALA A 149 13.89 9.50 2.89
N PHE A 150 14.11 8.60 1.93
CA PHE A 150 13.03 8.24 1.01
C PHE A 150 12.02 7.39 1.79
N LEU A 151 10.91 8.02 2.16
CA LEU A 151 9.73 7.34 2.64
C LEU A 151 8.61 7.76 1.70
N GLY A 152 8.28 6.87 0.78
CA GLY A 152 7.26 7.13 -0.21
C GLY A 152 5.86 7.13 0.37
N ASP A 153 4.96 7.81 -0.32
CA ASP A 153 3.53 7.74 -0.06
C ASP A 153 3.00 6.31 -0.28
N GLU A 154 1.98 5.96 0.49
CA GLU A 154 1.37 4.63 0.48
C GLU A 154 -0.14 4.74 0.67
N ALA A 155 -0.91 4.01 -0.11
CA ALA A 155 -2.34 3.85 0.06
C ALA A 155 -2.65 2.36 0.26
N ASN A 156 -3.50 2.07 1.24
CA ASN A 156 -3.80 0.72 1.70
C ASN A 156 -5.32 0.54 1.81
N LEU A 157 -5.88 -0.39 1.04
CA LEU A 157 -7.28 -0.78 1.04
C LEU A 157 -7.41 -2.23 1.50
N GLU A 158 -7.81 -2.42 2.75
CA GLU A 158 -7.89 -3.71 3.43
C GLU A 158 -9.35 -4.16 3.59
N PHE A 159 -9.62 -5.39 3.15
CA PHE A 159 -10.85 -6.14 3.39
C PHE A 159 -10.55 -7.19 4.46
N SER A 160 -10.93 -6.93 5.71
CA SER A 160 -10.73 -7.87 6.81
C SER A 160 -12.01 -8.64 7.11
N GLY A 161 -11.88 -9.82 7.73
CA GLY A 161 -13.04 -10.62 8.10
C GLY A 161 -13.71 -11.29 6.91
N LEU A 162 -12.96 -11.54 5.81
CA LEU A 162 -13.49 -12.12 4.58
C LEU A 162 -14.31 -13.40 4.79
N PRO A 163 -13.98 -14.34 5.69
CA PRO A 163 -14.79 -15.53 5.90
C PRO A 163 -16.22 -15.20 6.34
N SER A 164 -16.45 -14.10 7.06
CA SER A 164 -17.79 -13.64 7.43
C SER A 164 -18.60 -13.16 6.20
N PHE A 165 -17.93 -12.72 5.13
CA PHE A 165 -18.52 -12.48 3.80
C PHE A 165 -18.78 -13.78 3.06
N THR A 166 -17.70 -14.50 2.78
CA THR A 166 -17.62 -15.64 1.88
C THR A 166 -16.30 -16.35 2.13
N CYS A 167 -16.31 -17.68 2.12
CA CYS A 167 -15.08 -18.45 2.20
C CYS A 167 -14.32 -18.38 0.86
N ILE A 168 -13.32 -17.51 0.76
CA ILE A 168 -12.39 -17.47 -0.38
C ILE A 168 -11.26 -18.46 -0.14
N THR A 169 -11.16 -19.51 -0.95
CA THR A 169 -10.11 -20.52 -0.84
C THR A 169 -8.90 -20.19 -1.73
N TYR A 170 -7.80 -20.89 -1.51
CA TYR A 170 -6.64 -20.85 -2.42
C TYR A 170 -7.00 -21.23 -3.87
N ARG A 171 -7.98 -22.12 -4.06
CA ARG A 171 -8.42 -22.54 -5.40
C ARG A 171 -9.13 -21.40 -6.10
N ASP A 172 -9.93 -20.62 -5.37
CA ASP A 172 -10.61 -19.45 -5.91
C ASP A 172 -9.61 -18.37 -6.32
N VAL A 173 -8.62 -18.07 -5.48
CA VAL A 173 -7.55 -17.12 -5.84
C VAL A 173 -6.85 -17.55 -7.13
N ARG A 174 -6.50 -18.84 -7.27
CA ARG A 174 -5.88 -19.33 -8.52
C ARG A 174 -6.82 -19.34 -9.73
N LYS A 175 -8.13 -19.55 -9.51
CA LYS A 175 -9.14 -19.52 -10.56
C LYS A 175 -9.31 -18.12 -11.13
N TYR A 176 -9.43 -17.11 -10.27
CA TYR A 176 -9.76 -15.74 -10.67
C TYR A 176 -8.54 -14.82 -10.85
N LEU A 177 -7.42 -15.12 -10.19
CA LEU A 177 -6.15 -14.40 -10.28
C LEU A 177 -5.01 -15.41 -10.53
N PRO A 178 -4.94 -16.05 -11.71
CA PRO A 178 -3.95 -17.10 -11.99
C PRO A 178 -2.49 -16.61 -11.94
N GLU A 179 -2.27 -15.30 -12.09
CA GLU A 179 -0.97 -14.64 -11.99
C GLU A 179 -0.52 -14.40 -10.54
N ALA A 180 -1.42 -14.60 -9.56
CA ALA A 180 -1.09 -14.43 -8.15
C ALA A 180 -0.11 -15.52 -7.69
N LYS A 181 1.02 -15.10 -7.11
CA LYS A 181 2.08 -15.99 -6.65
C LYS A 181 2.08 -16.11 -5.12
N PRO A 182 2.40 -17.29 -4.56
CA PRO A 182 2.65 -17.39 -3.14
C PRO A 182 3.86 -16.52 -2.77
N ALA A 183 3.68 -15.66 -1.78
CA ALA A 183 4.75 -14.93 -1.12
C ALA A 183 5.15 -15.68 0.16
N ASN A 184 6.45 -15.75 0.43
CA ASN A 184 6.96 -16.35 1.65
C ASN A 184 6.46 -15.52 2.84
N ALA A 185 5.70 -16.14 3.72
CA ALA A 185 5.32 -15.59 5.00
C ALA A 185 5.77 -16.55 6.11
N THR A 186 6.19 -16.00 7.25
CA THR A 186 6.58 -16.77 8.42
C THR A 186 5.35 -17.04 9.30
N ASP A 187 5.50 -17.92 10.29
CA ASP A 187 4.58 -18.02 11.43
C ASP A 187 3.16 -18.51 11.11
N GLY A 188 3.03 -19.47 10.19
CA GLY A 188 1.72 -20.08 9.90
C GLY A 188 0.77 -19.13 9.18
N VAL A 189 1.32 -18.19 8.40
CA VAL A 189 0.58 -17.36 7.45
C VAL A 189 1.03 -17.75 6.05
N SER A 190 0.09 -17.84 5.12
CA SER A 190 0.36 -17.97 3.69
C SER A 190 -0.22 -16.74 2.99
N VAL A 191 0.57 -16.11 2.13
CA VAL A 191 0.13 -14.92 1.39
C VAL A 191 0.18 -15.22 -0.11
N TYR A 192 -0.86 -14.88 -0.84
CA TYR A 192 -0.87 -14.90 -2.30
C TYR A 192 -0.91 -13.47 -2.82
N THR A 193 0.06 -13.09 -3.64
CA THR A 193 0.23 -11.71 -4.12
C THR A 193 0.03 -11.65 -5.62
N TYR A 194 -0.87 -10.77 -6.04
CA TYR A 194 -1.13 -10.38 -7.42
C TYR A 194 -0.55 -8.99 -7.66
N HIS A 195 0.36 -8.85 -8.63
CA HIS A 195 0.92 -7.54 -9.00
C HIS A 195 0.10 -6.96 -10.16
N GLY A 196 -0.41 -5.74 -9.99
CA GLY A 196 -1.15 -5.02 -11.02
C GLY A 196 -0.28 -3.95 -11.67
N SER A 197 -0.76 -2.70 -11.64
CA SER A 197 -0.08 -1.57 -12.26
C SER A 197 1.31 -1.31 -11.67
N ALA A 198 2.28 -1.06 -12.53
CA ALA A 198 3.59 -0.55 -12.16
C ALA A 198 3.99 0.58 -13.11
N SER A 199 4.20 1.77 -12.54
CA SER A 199 4.79 2.93 -13.20
C SER A 199 6.18 3.20 -12.63
N ASP A 200 6.87 4.22 -13.15
CA ASP A 200 8.13 4.65 -12.54
C ASP A 200 7.93 5.22 -11.12
N GLU A 201 6.79 5.85 -10.86
CA GLU A 201 6.52 6.54 -9.59
C GLU A 201 5.89 5.64 -8.54
N THR A 202 5.05 4.68 -8.94
CA THR A 202 4.28 3.84 -8.01
C THR A 202 4.11 2.43 -8.54
N GLY A 203 3.93 1.47 -7.65
CA GLY A 203 3.44 0.13 -7.99
C GLY A 203 2.27 -0.26 -7.11
N THR A 204 1.43 -1.17 -7.62
CA THR A 204 0.23 -1.65 -6.93
C THR A 204 0.21 -3.18 -6.91
N TYR A 205 -0.20 -3.76 -5.77
CA TYR A 205 -0.45 -5.19 -5.66
C TYR A 205 -1.66 -5.47 -4.78
N ALA A 206 -2.32 -6.60 -5.03
CA ALA A 206 -3.31 -7.19 -4.14
C ALA A 206 -2.70 -8.41 -3.46
N SER A 207 -3.08 -8.66 -2.22
CA SER A 207 -2.64 -9.83 -1.47
C SER A 207 -3.80 -10.47 -0.73
N PHE A 208 -3.80 -11.80 -0.65
CA PHE A 208 -4.74 -12.60 0.12
C PHE A 208 -4.00 -13.30 1.24
N THR A 209 -4.45 -13.11 2.46
CA THR A 209 -3.83 -13.71 3.64
C THR A 209 -4.64 -14.90 4.11
N PHE A 210 -3.97 -16.03 4.30
CA PHE A 210 -4.52 -17.23 4.87
C PHE A 210 -3.74 -17.59 6.13
N ARG A 211 -4.42 -18.08 7.16
CA ARG A 211 -3.76 -18.60 8.37
C ARG A 211 -3.75 -20.12 8.33
N LEU A 212 -2.72 -20.72 8.90
CA LEU A 212 -2.58 -22.17 8.99
C LEU A 212 -3.81 -22.76 9.67
N GLY A 213 -4.38 -23.82 9.10
CA GLY A 213 -5.59 -24.46 9.61
C GLY A 213 -6.90 -23.71 9.31
N ALA A 214 -6.85 -22.58 8.62
CA ALA A 214 -8.02 -21.91 8.06
C ALA A 214 -8.09 -22.15 6.54
N ASP A 215 -9.21 -22.67 6.05
CA ASP A 215 -9.43 -22.95 4.63
C ASP A 215 -9.79 -21.69 3.81
N CYS A 216 -10.27 -20.65 4.51
CA CYS A 216 -10.69 -19.39 3.93
C CYS A 216 -9.63 -18.30 4.16
N ALA A 217 -9.42 -17.42 3.18
CA ALA A 217 -8.62 -16.22 3.33
C ALA A 217 -9.23 -15.35 4.43
N VAL A 218 -8.43 -14.87 5.39
CA VAL A 218 -8.90 -14.03 6.50
C VAL A 218 -8.99 -12.55 6.11
N SER A 219 -8.21 -12.13 5.12
CA SER A 219 -8.21 -10.79 4.57
C SER A 219 -7.73 -10.76 3.12
N ALA A 220 -8.12 -9.70 2.41
CA ALA A 220 -7.51 -9.26 1.17
C ALA A 220 -7.05 -7.82 1.34
N ASN A 221 -5.93 -7.45 0.73
CA ASN A 221 -5.37 -6.11 0.86
C ASN A 221 -4.81 -5.63 -0.46
N ILE A 222 -5.17 -4.41 -0.88
CA ILE A 222 -4.59 -3.74 -2.04
C ILE A 222 -3.70 -2.60 -1.54
N VAL A 223 -2.45 -2.60 -1.97
CA VAL A 223 -1.46 -1.58 -1.61
C VAL A 223 -0.95 -0.92 -2.87
N GLN A 224 -0.99 0.41 -2.90
CA GLN A 224 -0.22 1.23 -3.82
C GLN A 224 0.88 1.95 -3.05
N SER A 225 2.12 1.88 -3.53
CA SER A 225 3.24 2.54 -2.87
C SER A 225 4.24 3.08 -3.87
N GLN A 226 4.83 4.24 -3.56
CA GLN A 226 5.98 4.76 -4.31
C GLN A 226 7.21 3.87 -4.18
N ASN A 227 7.33 3.11 -3.08
CA ASN A 227 8.42 2.14 -2.88
C ASN A 227 8.32 0.92 -3.81
N LEU A 228 7.27 0.83 -4.61
CA LEU A 228 7.07 -0.21 -5.62
C LEU A 228 7.22 0.32 -7.05
N GLY A 229 7.40 1.63 -7.22
CA GLY A 229 7.63 2.24 -8.53
C GLY A 229 8.98 1.81 -9.10
N ASN A 230 9.06 1.67 -10.42
CA ASN A 230 10.27 1.18 -11.08
C ASN A 230 11.49 2.08 -10.79
N ARG A 231 11.31 3.41 -10.68
CA ARG A 231 12.39 4.32 -10.33
C ARG A 231 12.95 4.03 -8.94
N PHE A 232 12.08 3.80 -7.96
CA PHE A 232 12.53 3.43 -6.61
C PHE A 232 13.23 2.07 -6.61
N LEU A 233 12.68 1.09 -7.32
CA LEU A 233 13.28 -0.24 -7.39
C LEU A 233 14.68 -0.20 -8.04
N ARG A 234 14.88 0.63 -9.07
CA ARG A 234 16.20 0.89 -9.66
C ARG A 234 17.16 1.54 -8.67
N ALA A 235 16.74 2.63 -8.01
CA ALA A 235 17.54 3.30 -6.98
C ALA A 235 17.97 2.33 -5.88
N ARG A 236 17.03 1.51 -5.40
CA ARG A 236 17.28 0.48 -4.39
C ARG A 236 18.28 -0.56 -4.87
N ALA A 237 18.16 -1.03 -6.10
CA ALA A 237 19.09 -1.99 -6.67
C ALA A 237 20.52 -1.41 -6.80
N GLN A 238 20.65 -0.16 -7.25
CA GLN A 238 21.95 0.52 -7.32
C GLN A 238 22.58 0.74 -5.95
N TYR A 239 21.78 1.19 -4.97
CA TYR A 239 22.22 1.34 -3.59
C TYR A 239 22.68 0.00 -3.00
N GLN A 240 21.90 -1.08 -3.20
CA GLN A 240 22.28 -2.42 -2.75
C GLN A 240 23.59 -2.90 -3.40
N ASN A 241 23.76 -2.66 -4.70
CA ASN A 241 25.00 -2.98 -5.40
C ASN A 241 26.19 -2.20 -4.84
N CYS A 242 26.03 -0.92 -4.51
CA CYS A 242 27.06 -0.12 -3.85
C CYS A 242 27.42 -0.72 -2.47
N VAL A 243 26.40 -1.02 -1.65
CA VAL A 243 26.60 -1.59 -0.32
C VAL A 243 27.37 -2.90 -0.40
N VAL A 244 27.00 -3.80 -1.33
CA VAL A 244 27.70 -5.07 -1.51
C VAL A 244 29.18 -4.86 -1.87
N LYS A 245 29.49 -3.91 -2.78
CA LYS A 245 30.89 -3.59 -3.14
C LYS A 245 31.67 -3.00 -1.96
N ALA A 246 31.08 -2.04 -1.25
CA ALA A 246 31.71 -1.43 -0.08
C ALA A 246 31.95 -2.46 1.04
N GLU A 247 31.00 -3.36 1.28
CA GLU A 247 31.17 -4.46 2.23
C GLU A 247 32.32 -5.40 1.80
N GLN A 248 32.42 -5.75 0.52
CA GLN A 248 33.53 -6.55 -0.01
C GLN A 248 34.89 -5.87 0.16
N GLU A 249 34.99 -4.57 -0.12
CA GLU A 249 36.21 -3.77 0.07
C GLU A 249 36.62 -3.70 1.54
N ALA A 250 35.66 -3.46 2.45
CA ALA A 250 35.91 -3.47 3.88
C ALA A 250 36.35 -4.87 4.37
N CYS A 251 35.79 -5.95 3.82
CA CYS A 251 36.20 -7.31 4.12
C CYS A 251 37.65 -7.61 3.72
N VAL A 252 38.14 -7.07 2.60
CA VAL A 252 39.54 -7.21 2.16
C VAL A 252 40.49 -6.48 3.11
N ASN A 253 40.08 -5.32 3.62
CA ASN A 253 40.92 -4.45 4.44
C ASN A 253 40.76 -4.66 5.96
N ARG A 254 40.04 -5.69 6.40
CA ARG A 254 39.70 -5.88 7.81
C ARG A 254 40.86 -6.36 8.67
N ASN A 255 40.82 -6.01 9.96
CA ASN A 255 41.62 -6.70 10.98
C ASN A 255 41.02 -8.10 11.25
N PRO A 256 41.76 -9.21 11.03
CA PRO A 256 41.25 -10.56 11.24
C PRO A 256 40.92 -10.90 12.71
N ALA A 257 41.35 -10.06 13.66
CA ALA A 257 41.08 -10.20 15.09
C ALA A 257 39.76 -9.53 15.56
N SER A 258 39.08 -8.77 14.70
CA SER A 258 37.78 -8.14 15.05
C SER A 258 36.70 -9.20 15.30
N GLY A 259 35.94 -9.05 16.38
CA GLY A 259 34.78 -9.89 16.69
C GLY A 259 33.63 -9.70 15.69
N TYR A 260 32.66 -10.61 15.67
CA TYR A 260 31.55 -10.60 14.71
C TYR A 260 30.67 -9.35 14.78
N VAL A 261 30.26 -8.94 15.98
CA VAL A 261 29.42 -7.74 16.18
C VAL A 261 30.16 -6.49 15.70
N THR A 262 31.42 -6.35 16.10
CA THR A 262 32.27 -5.23 15.65
C THR A 262 32.49 -5.22 14.14
N LEU A 263 32.50 -6.40 13.49
CA LEU A 263 32.61 -6.49 12.04
C LEU A 263 31.34 -6.00 11.35
N LEU A 264 30.15 -6.40 11.81
CA LEU A 264 28.89 -5.93 11.23
C LEU A 264 28.75 -4.41 11.35
N ASP A 265 29.11 -3.86 12.51
CA ASP A 265 29.09 -2.41 12.72
C ASP A 265 30.10 -1.69 11.82
N GLN A 266 31.30 -2.25 11.64
CA GLN A 266 32.33 -1.72 10.73
C GLN A 266 31.87 -1.76 9.25
N LEU A 267 31.29 -2.88 8.81
CA LEU A 267 30.76 -3.03 7.46
C LEU A 267 29.62 -2.04 7.19
N ARG A 268 28.71 -1.88 8.16
CA ARG A 268 27.63 -0.91 8.07
C ARG A 268 28.14 0.53 8.07
N ALA A 269 29.07 0.88 8.95
CA ALA A 269 29.64 2.21 9.00
C ALA A 269 30.39 2.56 7.69
N HIS A 270 31.16 1.62 7.16
CA HIS A 270 31.88 1.81 5.90
C HIS A 270 30.94 1.93 4.70
N SER A 271 29.93 1.06 4.59
CA SER A 271 28.95 1.14 3.50
C SER A 271 28.14 2.45 3.53
N ILE A 272 27.75 2.93 4.72
CA ILE A 272 27.12 4.26 4.85
C ILE A 272 28.08 5.39 4.43
N ALA A 273 29.36 5.31 4.82
CA ALA A 273 30.33 6.34 4.47
C ALA A 273 30.62 6.40 2.96
N VAL A 274 30.64 5.25 2.27
CA VAL A 274 30.94 5.16 0.83
C VAL A 274 29.69 5.40 -0.02
N CYS A 275 28.56 4.79 0.34
CA CYS A 275 27.36 4.81 -0.49
C CYS A 275 26.39 5.94 -0.14
N GLY A 276 26.54 6.61 1.01
CA GLY A 276 25.56 7.62 1.43
C GLY A 276 24.19 6.99 1.72
N ALA A 277 23.11 7.67 1.33
CA ALA A 277 21.75 7.23 1.59
C ALA A 277 21.01 6.80 0.32
N LEU A 278 19.99 5.94 0.49
CA LEU A 278 19.14 5.49 -0.63
C LEU A 278 18.45 6.66 -1.36
N ALA A 279 18.07 7.73 -0.65
CA ALA A 279 17.42 8.85 -1.33
C ALA A 279 18.37 9.59 -2.30
N ASP A 280 19.68 9.58 -2.05
CA ASP A 280 20.66 10.17 -2.99
C ASP A 280 20.64 9.43 -4.33
N PHE A 281 20.54 8.09 -4.29
CA PHE A 281 20.36 7.27 -5.49
C PHE A 281 19.02 7.56 -6.16
N TYR A 282 17.94 7.70 -5.38
CA TYR A 282 16.62 8.01 -5.94
C TYR A 282 16.56 9.37 -6.63
N GLU A 283 17.20 10.40 -6.07
CA GLU A 283 17.28 11.73 -6.67
C GLU A 283 18.06 11.73 -7.98
N GLN A 284 19.12 10.92 -8.06
CA GLN A 284 19.92 10.74 -9.27
C GLN A 284 19.27 9.84 -10.32
N GLU A 285 18.34 8.97 -9.91
CA GLU A 285 17.66 8.07 -10.84
C GLU A 285 16.81 8.88 -11.83
N PRO A 286 16.96 8.65 -13.15
CA PRO A 286 16.11 9.26 -14.15
C PRO A 286 14.65 8.79 -13.98
N ALA A 287 13.72 9.61 -14.46
CA ALA A 287 12.29 9.29 -14.44
C ALA A 287 12.03 7.91 -15.07
N GLN A 288 12.67 7.61 -16.20
CA GLN A 288 12.57 6.33 -16.91
C GLN A 288 13.94 5.68 -17.06
N GLY A 289 14.00 4.34 -16.98
CA GLY A 289 15.25 3.60 -17.14
C GLY A 289 15.08 2.08 -17.02
N SER A 290 16.08 1.34 -17.48
CA SER A 290 16.14 -0.13 -17.33
C SER A 290 16.57 -0.54 -15.93
N MET A 291 16.07 -1.69 -15.44
CA MET A 291 16.52 -2.24 -14.17
C MET A 291 18.02 -2.58 -14.23
N PRO A 292 18.84 -2.14 -13.26
CA PRO A 292 20.25 -2.53 -13.21
C PRO A 292 20.38 -4.02 -12.85
N ASP A 293 21.47 -4.64 -13.30
CA ASP A 293 21.82 -5.99 -12.86
C ASP A 293 22.08 -6.00 -11.35
N VAL A 294 21.34 -6.80 -10.60
CA VAL A 294 21.50 -6.92 -9.14
C VAL A 294 22.64 -7.88 -8.86
N ILE A 295 23.64 -7.40 -8.12
CA ILE A 295 24.75 -8.22 -7.61
C ILE A 295 24.18 -9.05 -6.44
N LEU A 296 23.73 -10.27 -6.73
CA LEU A 296 23.20 -11.20 -5.73
C LEU A 296 24.29 -11.84 -4.85
N ASP A 297 25.56 -11.62 -5.18
CA ASP A 297 26.67 -12.31 -4.54
C ASP A 297 27.08 -11.63 -3.21
N ARG A 298 26.23 -11.77 -2.20
CA ARG A 298 26.67 -11.76 -0.80
C ARG A 298 27.33 -13.11 -0.48
N GLY A 299 28.33 -13.52 -1.24
CA GLY A 299 29.05 -14.78 -1.06
C GLY A 299 28.12 -16.00 -1.08
N ASN A 300 27.84 -16.51 -2.28
CA ASN A 300 27.17 -17.78 -2.55
C ASN A 300 27.18 -18.79 -1.36
N GLY A 301 26.00 -18.97 -0.75
CA GLY A 301 25.54 -20.27 -0.26
C GLY A 301 26.02 -20.78 1.11
N SER A 302 26.69 -20.00 1.95
CA SER A 302 27.14 -20.53 3.27
C SER A 302 27.08 -19.61 4.48
N GLY A 303 26.42 -18.45 4.41
CA GLY A 303 26.34 -17.52 5.55
C GLY A 303 27.71 -16.95 5.96
N THR A 304 28.63 -16.85 5.00
CA THR A 304 30.03 -16.48 5.25
C THR A 304 30.26 -14.98 5.07
N LEU A 305 30.09 -14.20 6.15
CA LEU A 305 30.52 -12.79 6.17
C LEU A 305 32.05 -12.70 6.00
N CYS A 306 32.49 -11.98 4.96
CA CYS A 306 33.90 -11.85 4.59
C CYS A 306 34.64 -13.20 4.42
N GLY A 307 33.96 -14.23 3.89
CA GLY A 307 34.57 -15.54 3.64
C GLY A 307 34.88 -16.40 4.88
N ARG A 308 34.48 -16.00 6.09
CA ARG A 308 34.59 -16.85 7.29
C ARG A 308 33.28 -17.61 7.52
N LYS A 309 33.39 -18.93 7.63
CA LYS A 309 32.29 -19.81 8.04
C LYS A 309 32.09 -19.60 9.54
N TYR A 310 30.98 -18.99 9.93
CA TYR A 310 30.56 -18.91 11.34
C TYR A 310 29.74 -20.18 11.62
N TRP A 311 30.40 -21.22 12.15
CA TRP A 311 29.76 -22.36 12.80
C TRP A 311 30.07 -22.29 14.30
#